data_AF-A0A2B4S9P0-F1
#
_entry.id   AF-A0A2B4S9P0-F1
#
_cell.length_a   1.000
_cell.length_b   1.000
_cell.length_c   1.000
_cell.angle_alpha   90.00
_cell.angle_beta   90.00
_cell.angle_gamma   90.00
#
_symmetry.space_group_name_H-M   'P 1'
#
loop_
_entity.id
_entity.type
_entity.pdbx_description
1 polymer ?
#
loop_
_entity_poly.entity_id
_entity_poly.type
_entity_poly.pdbx_seq_one_letter_code
_entity_poly.pdbx_strand_id
1 'polypeptide(L)'
;MGRRSILKEAAKCAEKLGLELDLEHAQGIKKDVGRCQIEKLEDKIRNQRWQWPLVTSRLEDESLSADGCFWWLTEWKNCPLHTIAGLVELYEQLLPTRVYTSQKNHTRGEGEVRCRLCGKAPESVPHTLSGCSALAQSMYLSGHDAALKVLFYELLCDEGFIDEIPPWYSPDKPKPVYESENVKAYWDVPIYADQQEVRCNRVDARIVNHMCKRVVTLEMSCPWVNNRTRKDEEKTLKYGPLRWELRQQFPGYEVKQYNIIMDALGGWSRELDVMMRELVGGRSTDVLRKMQRAVLSGTLNIARTFKVSGRIRTQSTSFQRDEHWINVNSFYSECVAGGQALISDKARPAKPARGLRGVYEGSTGGLRGVVPNHPRHLAHLHRTGLAAGIPAPMKTL
;
A
#
# COMPACT_ATOMS: atom_id res chain seq x y z
N MET A 1 26.46 8.32 -17.72
CA MET A 1 27.52 8.19 -16.70
C MET A 1 26.91 8.47 -15.34
N GLY A 2 27.11 7.62 -14.33
CA GLY A 2 26.45 7.78 -13.02
C GLY A 2 27.06 8.89 -12.17
N ARG A 3 26.23 9.69 -11.49
CA ARG A 3 26.66 10.70 -10.51
C ARG A 3 27.46 10.02 -9.39
N ARG A 4 28.77 10.22 -9.34
CA ARG A 4 29.59 9.82 -8.18
C ARG A 4 29.29 10.78 -7.03
N SER A 5 29.26 10.24 -5.81
CA SER A 5 29.01 11.05 -4.61
C SER A 5 30.21 11.96 -4.36
N ILE A 6 29.99 13.28 -4.26
CA ILE A 6 31.03 14.27 -3.96
C ILE A 6 31.80 13.89 -2.68
N LEU A 7 31.12 13.36 -1.66
CA LEU A 7 31.75 12.86 -0.43
C LEU A 7 32.72 11.69 -0.68
N LYS A 8 32.45 10.82 -1.65
CA LYS A 8 33.34 9.70 -2.00
C LYS A 8 34.56 10.16 -2.80
N GLU A 9 34.42 11.20 -3.61
CA GLU A 9 35.57 11.78 -4.33
C GLU A 9 36.42 12.67 -3.42
N ALA A 10 35.80 13.44 -2.51
CA ALA A 10 36.50 14.17 -1.44
C ALA A 10 37.29 13.23 -0.52
N ALA A 11 36.68 12.13 -0.05
CA ALA A 11 37.37 11.09 0.72
C ALA A 11 38.61 10.55 -0.01
N LYS A 12 38.45 10.18 -1.29
CA LYS A 12 39.54 9.63 -2.11
C LYS A 12 40.63 10.65 -2.45
N CYS A 13 40.31 11.96 -2.45
CA CYS A 13 41.30 13.02 -2.59
C CYS A 13 42.05 13.27 -1.28
N ALA A 14 41.37 13.24 -0.13
CA ALA A 14 42.01 13.40 1.17
C ALA A 14 42.96 12.24 1.51
N GLU A 15 42.53 11.00 1.24
CA GLU A 15 43.35 9.78 1.36
C GLU A 15 44.67 9.90 0.57
N LYS A 16 44.60 10.42 -0.67
CA LYS A 16 45.78 10.69 -1.52
C LYS A 16 46.70 11.80 -1.00
N LEU A 17 46.20 12.67 -0.13
CA LEU A 17 46.94 13.79 0.47
C LEU A 17 47.40 13.48 1.90
N GLY A 18 47.16 12.26 2.40
CA GLY A 18 47.47 11.88 3.78
C GLY A 18 46.60 12.56 4.83
N LEU A 19 45.41 13.04 4.44
CA LEU A 19 44.47 13.75 5.31
C LEU A 19 43.29 12.84 5.68
N GLU A 20 43.00 12.76 6.97
CA GLU A 20 41.78 12.10 7.48
C GLU A 20 40.63 13.10 7.48
N LEU A 21 39.53 12.76 6.80
CA LEU A 21 38.29 13.56 6.80
C LEU A 21 37.30 12.94 7.79
N ASP A 22 36.72 13.77 8.65
CA ASP A 22 35.55 13.39 9.45
C ASP A 22 34.29 13.30 8.56
N LEU A 23 34.20 12.15 7.89
CA LEU A 23 33.08 11.79 7.04
C LEU A 23 31.85 11.38 7.87
N GLU A 24 31.98 11.09 9.17
CA GLU A 24 30.84 10.77 10.03
C GLU A 24 30.08 12.04 10.39
N HIS A 25 30.78 13.10 10.81
CA HIS A 25 30.19 14.42 11.07
C HIS A 25 29.58 15.02 9.80
N ALA A 26 30.27 14.94 8.66
CA ALA A 26 29.74 15.39 7.37
C ALA A 26 28.48 14.59 6.93
N GLN A 27 28.39 13.30 7.25
CA GLN A 27 27.18 12.50 7.04
C GLN A 27 26.06 12.86 8.02
N GLY A 28 26.39 13.20 9.28
CA GLY A 28 25.46 13.73 10.27
C GLY A 28 24.80 15.02 9.78
N ILE A 29 25.61 16.04 9.45
CA ILE A 29 25.13 17.31 8.88
C ILE A 29 24.26 17.06 7.64
N LYS A 30 24.68 16.18 6.72
CA LYS A 30 23.89 15.88 5.51
C LYS A 30 22.51 15.30 5.86
N LYS A 31 22.40 14.43 6.86
CA LYS A 31 21.12 13.90 7.33
C LYS A 31 20.24 14.98 7.94
N ASP A 32 20.80 15.83 8.79
CA ASP A 32 20.02 16.87 9.48
C ASP A 32 19.60 18.02 8.57
N VAL A 33 20.42 18.39 7.58
CA VAL A 33 20.02 19.29 6.49
C VAL A 33 18.88 18.68 5.68
N GLY A 34 18.98 17.39 5.32
CA GLY A 34 17.89 16.68 4.65
C GLY A 34 16.60 16.66 5.47
N ARG A 35 16.70 16.36 6.77
CA ARG A 35 15.58 16.39 7.73
C ARG A 35 14.91 17.77 7.78
N CYS A 36 15.68 18.84 7.91
CA CYS A 36 15.15 20.21 7.95
C CYS A 36 14.52 20.64 6.61
N GLN A 37 15.07 20.20 5.47
CA GLN A 37 14.46 20.41 4.15
C GLN A 37 13.12 19.68 4.03
N ILE A 38 13.05 18.44 4.53
CA ILE A 38 11.83 17.62 4.58
C ILE A 38 10.78 18.28 5.48
N GLU A 39 11.11 18.68 6.70
CA GLU A 39 10.19 19.36 7.64
C GLU A 39 9.61 20.63 7.01
N LYS A 40 10.44 21.48 6.40
CA LYS A 40 10.01 22.68 5.67
C LYS A 40 9.10 22.36 4.47
N LEU A 41 9.29 21.21 3.82
CA LEU A 41 8.43 20.76 2.73
C LEU A 41 7.11 20.21 3.25
N GLU A 42 7.13 19.38 4.28
CA GLU A 42 5.93 18.89 4.95
C GLU A 42 5.07 20.06 5.42
N ASP A 43 5.65 21.09 6.03
CA ASP A 43 4.91 22.28 6.48
C ASP A 43 4.33 23.09 5.32
N LYS A 44 5.02 23.19 4.18
CA LYS A 44 4.45 23.76 2.95
C LYS A 44 3.28 22.95 2.43
N ILE A 45 3.36 21.61 2.46
CA ILE A 45 2.28 20.72 2.04
C ILE A 45 1.12 20.77 3.04
N ARG A 46 1.37 20.82 4.37
CA ARG A 46 0.38 20.99 5.44
C ARG A 46 -0.52 22.20 5.21
N ASN A 47 0.07 23.31 4.78
CA ASN A 47 -0.68 24.53 4.45
C ASN A 47 -1.53 24.42 3.16
N GLN A 48 -1.28 23.43 2.29
CA GLN A 48 -2.11 23.15 1.13
C GLN A 48 -3.27 22.23 1.48
N ARG A 49 -4.45 22.82 1.76
CA ARG A 49 -5.70 22.14 2.14
C ARG A 49 -6.16 20.96 1.26
N TRP A 50 -5.58 20.79 0.06
CA TRP A 50 -6.01 19.83 -0.96
C TRP A 50 -4.95 18.77 -1.27
N GLN A 51 -3.66 19.11 -1.30
CA GLN A 51 -2.57 18.12 -1.41
C GLN A 51 -2.34 17.38 -0.09
N TRP A 52 -2.42 18.09 1.05
CA TRP A 52 -2.13 17.57 2.39
C TRP A 52 -2.75 16.19 2.66
N PRO A 53 -4.08 15.96 2.50
CA PRO A 53 -4.72 14.73 2.96
C PRO A 53 -4.12 13.42 2.40
N LEU A 54 -3.64 13.41 1.15
CA LEU A 54 -3.00 12.21 0.58
C LEU A 54 -1.62 11.94 1.20
N VAL A 55 -0.83 13.00 1.41
CA VAL A 55 0.52 12.88 1.97
C VAL A 55 0.44 12.45 3.43
N THR A 56 -0.43 13.10 4.21
CA THR A 56 -0.74 12.76 5.61
C THR A 56 -1.12 11.29 5.76
N SER A 57 -2.13 10.84 5.00
CA SER A 57 -2.65 9.48 5.09
C SER A 57 -1.71 8.40 4.53
N ARG A 58 -0.53 8.77 4.00
CA ARG A 58 0.57 7.83 3.74
C ARG A 58 1.68 7.91 4.79
N LEU A 59 1.94 9.08 5.36
CA LEU A 59 2.97 9.28 6.40
C LEU A 59 2.55 8.77 7.78
N GLU A 60 1.25 8.82 8.09
CA GLU A 60 0.68 8.42 9.38
C GLU A 60 0.18 6.96 9.39
N ASP A 61 0.15 6.30 8.23
CA ASP A 61 -0.38 4.93 8.09
C ASP A 61 0.71 3.89 8.42
N GLU A 62 0.79 3.50 9.69
CA GLU A 62 1.76 2.53 10.20
C GLU A 62 1.63 1.13 9.56
N SER A 63 0.44 0.77 9.06
CA SER A 63 0.19 -0.49 8.37
C SER A 63 0.80 -0.52 6.96
N LEU A 64 1.09 0.65 6.38
CA LEU A 64 1.57 0.79 5.02
C LEU A 64 2.95 0.12 4.86
N SER A 65 3.10 -0.67 3.80
CA SER A 65 4.40 -1.18 3.34
C SER A 65 5.14 -0.04 2.66
N ALA A 66 5.75 0.79 3.49
CA ALA A 66 6.14 2.14 3.10
C ALA A 66 7.22 2.16 2.00
N ASP A 67 8.23 1.28 2.07
CA ASP A 67 9.19 1.10 0.96
C ASP A 67 8.48 0.60 -0.31
N GLY A 68 7.58 -0.37 -0.18
CA GLY A 68 6.83 -0.99 -1.27
C GLY A 68 6.05 0.02 -2.12
N CYS A 69 5.39 0.97 -1.45
CA CYS A 69 4.58 2.02 -2.09
C CYS A 69 5.32 2.87 -3.14
N PHE A 70 6.65 2.97 -3.04
CA PHE A 70 7.46 3.81 -3.92
C PHE A 70 8.46 3.01 -4.78
N TRP A 71 8.37 1.67 -4.81
CA TRP A 71 9.19 0.84 -5.71
C TRP A 71 9.01 1.17 -7.20
N TRP A 72 7.91 1.79 -7.61
CA TRP A 72 7.74 2.28 -8.98
C TRP A 72 8.73 3.40 -9.35
N LEU A 73 9.29 4.12 -8.37
CA LEU A 73 10.35 5.12 -8.57
C LEU A 73 11.76 4.50 -8.59
N THR A 74 11.99 3.43 -7.81
CA THR A 74 13.33 2.87 -7.58
C THR A 74 13.63 1.61 -8.40
N GLU A 75 12.64 0.72 -8.54
CA GLU A 75 12.77 -0.60 -9.17
C GLU A 75 12.25 -0.65 -10.60
N TRP A 76 11.44 0.32 -11.05
CA TRP A 76 10.98 0.40 -12.43
C TRP A 76 11.99 1.13 -13.33
N LYS A 77 13.17 0.52 -13.50
CA LYS A 77 14.32 1.08 -14.23
C LYS A 77 13.98 1.62 -15.63
N ASN A 78 13.06 0.97 -16.34
CA ASN A 78 12.60 1.35 -17.68
C ASN A 78 11.20 1.98 -17.67
N CYS A 79 10.82 2.70 -16.60
CA CYS A 79 9.55 3.40 -16.52
C CYS A 79 9.49 4.53 -17.56
N PRO A 80 8.49 4.56 -18.46
CA PRO A 80 8.37 5.64 -19.44
C PRO A 80 8.22 7.00 -18.76
N LEU A 81 8.88 8.04 -19.28
CA LEU A 81 8.82 9.39 -18.69
C LEU A 81 7.37 9.93 -18.55
N HIS A 82 6.49 9.59 -19.51
CA HIS A 82 5.08 9.96 -19.46
C HIS A 82 4.28 9.20 -18.37
N THR A 83 4.74 8.01 -17.95
CA THR A 83 4.20 7.27 -16.81
C THR A 83 4.60 7.97 -15.52
N ILE A 84 5.89 8.32 -15.37
CA ILE A 84 6.39 9.09 -14.21
C ILE A 84 5.63 10.41 -14.08
N ALA A 85 5.58 11.22 -15.15
CA ALA A 85 4.89 12.51 -15.13
C ALA A 85 3.39 12.39 -14.80
N GLY A 86 2.72 11.36 -15.33
CA GLY A 86 1.31 11.10 -15.02
C GLY A 86 1.09 10.64 -13.57
N LEU A 87 2.00 9.87 -12.98
CA LEU A 87 1.90 9.48 -11.58
C LEU A 87 2.18 10.66 -10.65
N VAL A 88 3.21 11.46 -10.96
CA VAL A 88 3.50 12.74 -10.27
C VAL A 88 2.26 13.64 -10.24
N GLU A 89 1.61 13.84 -11.39
CA GLU A 89 0.35 14.61 -11.48
C GLU A 89 -0.76 14.08 -10.56
N LEU A 90 -0.86 12.76 -10.37
CA LEU A 90 -1.85 12.15 -9.48
C LEU A 90 -1.49 12.26 -8.00
N TYR A 91 -0.20 12.11 -7.63
CA TYR A 91 0.28 12.34 -6.25
C TYR A 91 0.16 13.81 -5.85
N GLU A 92 0.50 14.74 -6.75
CA GLU A 92 0.30 16.18 -6.57
C GLU A 92 -1.17 16.62 -6.74
N GLN A 93 -2.07 15.67 -7.01
CA GLN A 93 -3.52 15.86 -7.23
C GLN A 93 -3.90 16.88 -8.32
N LEU A 94 -3.02 17.11 -9.30
CA LEU A 94 -3.12 18.10 -10.38
C LEU A 94 -4.09 17.71 -11.52
N LEU A 95 -4.77 16.56 -11.42
CA LEU A 95 -5.78 16.15 -12.39
C LEU A 95 -6.86 17.25 -12.53
N PRO A 96 -7.27 17.64 -13.75
CA PRO A 96 -8.16 18.79 -14.00
C PRO A 96 -9.63 18.51 -13.62
N THR A 97 -9.82 18.32 -12.32
CA THR A 97 -11.08 18.01 -11.64
C THR A 97 -11.77 19.30 -11.18
N ARG A 98 -13.09 19.26 -10.98
CA ARG A 98 -13.87 20.43 -10.51
C ARG A 98 -13.42 20.91 -9.12
N VAL A 99 -12.99 20.02 -8.23
CA VAL A 99 -12.39 20.41 -6.93
C VAL A 99 -11.07 21.16 -7.14
N TYR A 100 -10.16 20.62 -7.96
CA TYR A 100 -8.89 21.28 -8.28
C TYR A 100 -9.11 22.68 -8.92
N THR A 101 -9.99 22.77 -9.92
CA THR A 101 -10.30 24.03 -10.60
C THR A 101 -10.88 25.07 -9.64
N SER A 102 -11.83 24.68 -8.79
CA SER A 102 -12.45 25.56 -7.79
C SER A 102 -11.43 26.11 -6.79
N GLN A 103 -10.53 25.24 -6.31
CA GLN A 103 -9.57 25.61 -5.27
C GLN A 103 -8.36 26.40 -5.80
N LYS A 104 -7.84 26.07 -6.98
CA LYS A 104 -6.64 26.73 -7.54
C LYS A 104 -6.94 28.06 -8.23
N ASN A 105 -8.07 28.19 -8.93
CA ASN A 105 -8.35 29.40 -9.72
C ASN A 105 -8.93 30.55 -8.88
N HIS A 106 -9.15 30.35 -7.57
CA HIS A 106 -9.77 31.31 -6.65
C HIS A 106 -11.07 31.94 -7.17
N THR A 107 -11.79 31.25 -8.06
CA THR A 107 -13.08 31.70 -8.59
C THR A 107 -14.09 31.74 -7.45
N ARG A 108 -14.41 32.95 -6.99
CA ARG A 108 -15.17 33.27 -5.77
C ARG A 108 -16.68 33.01 -5.90
N GLY A 109 -17.05 31.88 -6.50
CA GLY A 109 -18.42 31.40 -6.64
C GLY A 109 -18.51 29.92 -6.30
N GLU A 110 -19.72 29.47 -5.98
CA GLU A 110 -20.04 28.06 -5.71
C GLU A 110 -19.98 27.22 -7.00
N GLY A 111 -18.76 27.02 -7.51
CA GLY A 111 -18.53 26.19 -8.68
C GLY A 111 -19.01 24.76 -8.44
N GLU A 112 -19.73 24.19 -9.40
CA GLU A 112 -20.31 22.85 -9.26
C GLU A 112 -19.19 21.80 -9.07
N VAL A 113 -18.93 21.40 -7.82
CA VAL A 113 -17.86 20.43 -7.51
C VAL A 113 -18.24 18.97 -7.79
N ARG A 114 -19.51 18.66 -8.12
CA ARG A 114 -19.97 17.28 -8.36
C ARG A 114 -19.23 16.63 -9.55
N CYS A 115 -18.97 15.34 -9.47
CA CYS A 115 -18.35 14.57 -10.54
C CYS A 115 -19.14 14.64 -11.85
N ARG A 116 -18.51 15.14 -12.93
CA ARG A 116 -19.09 15.27 -14.27
C ARG A 116 -19.47 13.93 -14.92
N LEU A 117 -18.93 12.81 -14.40
CA LEU A 117 -19.22 11.46 -14.89
C LEU A 117 -20.37 10.77 -14.16
N CYS A 118 -20.56 11.03 -12.85
CA CYS A 118 -21.56 10.29 -12.05
C CYS A 118 -22.51 11.13 -11.19
N GLY A 119 -22.26 12.44 -11.01
CA GLY A 119 -23.11 13.37 -10.24
C GLY A 119 -23.18 13.18 -8.72
N LYS A 120 -22.64 12.06 -8.18
CA LYS A 120 -22.89 11.61 -6.80
C LYS A 120 -22.00 12.21 -5.71
N ALA A 121 -20.74 12.54 -6.03
CA ALA A 121 -19.75 12.99 -5.05
C ALA A 121 -18.84 14.10 -5.63
N PRO A 122 -18.06 14.81 -4.81
CA PRO A 122 -17.08 15.78 -5.30
C PRO A 122 -16.09 15.17 -6.28
N GLU A 123 -15.83 15.87 -7.37
CA GLU A 123 -14.87 15.47 -8.39
C GLU A 123 -13.46 15.76 -7.90
N SER A 124 -12.82 14.74 -7.34
CA SER A 124 -11.43 14.78 -6.86
C SER A 124 -10.63 13.63 -7.48
N VAL A 125 -9.31 13.64 -7.30
CA VAL A 125 -8.45 12.49 -7.65
C VAL A 125 -8.88 11.20 -6.92
N PRO A 126 -9.06 11.19 -5.58
CA PRO A 126 -9.59 10.01 -4.87
C PRO A 126 -10.88 9.45 -5.47
N HIS A 127 -11.85 10.32 -5.77
CA HIS A 127 -13.13 9.92 -6.36
C HIS A 127 -12.95 9.38 -7.78
N THR A 128 -12.17 10.06 -8.62
CA THR A 128 -11.96 9.66 -10.02
C THR A 128 -11.25 8.32 -10.12
N LEU A 129 -10.26 8.05 -9.26
CA LEU A 129 -9.46 6.83 -9.33
C LEU A 129 -10.10 5.62 -8.63
N SER A 130 -10.97 5.80 -7.64
CA SER A 130 -11.45 4.70 -6.80
C SER A 130 -12.91 4.78 -6.30
N GLY A 131 -13.63 5.86 -6.60
CA GLY A 131 -14.97 6.14 -6.04
C GLY A 131 -16.06 6.49 -7.06
N CYS A 132 -15.74 6.57 -8.35
CA CYS A 132 -16.68 7.00 -9.39
C CYS A 132 -17.51 5.80 -9.88
N SER A 133 -18.80 5.76 -9.54
CA SER A 133 -19.66 4.64 -9.93
C SER A 133 -19.82 4.48 -11.45
N ALA A 134 -19.54 5.53 -12.23
CA ALA A 134 -19.53 5.49 -13.70
C ALA A 134 -18.30 4.78 -14.30
N LEU A 135 -17.21 4.63 -13.52
CA LEU A 135 -15.96 3.98 -13.93
C LEU A 135 -15.81 2.56 -13.35
N ALA A 136 -16.66 2.19 -12.39
CA ALA A 136 -16.53 0.95 -11.63
C ALA A 136 -16.66 -0.33 -12.46
N GLN A 137 -17.68 -0.40 -13.32
CA GLN A 137 -18.01 -1.60 -14.11
C GLN A 137 -17.13 -1.82 -15.35
N SER A 138 -16.15 -0.95 -15.59
CA SER A 138 -15.27 -1.03 -16.76
C SER A 138 -13.81 -0.82 -16.38
N MET A 139 -13.43 0.42 -16.06
CA MET A 139 -12.05 0.81 -15.85
C MET A 139 -11.48 0.26 -14.54
N TYR A 140 -12.27 0.22 -13.46
CA TYR A 140 -11.80 -0.31 -12.18
C TYR A 140 -11.66 -1.83 -12.23
N LEU A 141 -12.67 -2.53 -12.78
CA LEU A 141 -12.61 -3.99 -13.03
C LEU A 141 -11.37 -4.36 -13.87
N SER A 142 -11.17 -3.70 -15.02
CA SER A 142 -10.00 -3.95 -15.87
C SER A 142 -8.66 -3.69 -15.17
N GLY A 143 -8.60 -2.75 -14.22
CA GLY A 143 -7.40 -2.49 -13.42
C GLY A 143 -7.15 -3.55 -12.34
N HIS A 144 -8.22 -4.03 -11.69
CA HIS A 144 -8.16 -5.11 -10.71
C HIS A 144 -7.75 -6.42 -11.37
N ASP A 145 -8.41 -6.80 -12.48
CA ASP A 145 -8.12 -8.01 -13.25
C ASP A 145 -6.66 -8.06 -13.70
N ALA A 146 -6.16 -6.96 -14.26
CA ALA A 146 -4.78 -6.86 -14.74
C ALA A 146 -3.74 -7.09 -13.63
N ALA A 147 -4.03 -6.62 -12.42
CA ALA A 147 -3.16 -6.85 -11.26
C ALA A 147 -3.30 -8.28 -10.71
N LEU A 148 -4.52 -8.75 -10.45
CA LEU A 148 -4.74 -10.09 -9.87
C LEU A 148 -4.25 -11.20 -10.78
N LYS A 149 -4.36 -11.02 -12.10
CA LYS A 149 -3.86 -11.96 -13.12
C LYS A 149 -2.38 -12.30 -12.94
N VAL A 150 -1.56 -11.34 -12.50
CA VAL A 150 -0.14 -11.56 -12.22
C VAL A 150 0.02 -12.64 -11.13
N LEU A 151 -0.66 -12.49 -10.00
CA LEU A 151 -0.65 -13.47 -8.92
C LEU A 151 -1.27 -14.81 -9.37
N PHE A 152 -2.35 -14.77 -10.16
CA PHE A 152 -3.01 -15.99 -10.61
C PHE A 152 -2.12 -16.84 -11.54
N TYR A 153 -1.38 -16.24 -12.47
CA TYR A 153 -0.40 -16.99 -13.28
C TYR A 153 0.76 -17.55 -12.45
N GLU A 154 1.25 -16.79 -11.45
CA GLU A 154 2.30 -17.27 -10.55
C GLU A 154 1.85 -18.52 -9.75
N LEU A 155 0.56 -18.60 -9.38
CA LEU A 155 -0.06 -19.75 -8.73
C LEU A 155 -0.36 -20.92 -9.70
N LEU A 156 -0.80 -20.62 -10.93
CA LEU A 156 -0.98 -21.63 -11.97
C LEU A 156 0.35 -22.32 -12.33
N CYS A 157 1.46 -21.59 -12.28
CA CYS A 157 2.80 -22.13 -12.46
C CYS A 157 3.20 -23.08 -11.32
N ASP A 158 2.87 -22.75 -10.07
CA ASP A 158 3.15 -23.62 -8.91
C ASP A 158 2.38 -24.95 -8.97
N GLU A 159 1.13 -24.90 -9.45
CA GLU A 159 0.26 -26.07 -9.60
C GLU A 159 0.48 -26.82 -10.93
N GLY A 160 1.50 -26.44 -11.72
CA GLY A 160 1.90 -27.12 -12.97
C GLY A 160 0.97 -26.96 -14.17
N PHE A 161 0.11 -25.93 -14.18
CA PHE A 161 -0.80 -25.66 -15.30
C PHE A 161 -0.18 -24.86 -16.45
N ILE A 162 0.93 -24.16 -16.20
CA ILE A 162 1.71 -23.40 -17.19
C ILE A 162 3.20 -23.52 -16.87
N ASP A 163 4.03 -23.63 -17.90
CA ASP A 163 5.51 -23.70 -17.77
C ASP A 163 6.17 -22.31 -17.81
N GLU A 164 5.50 -21.31 -18.39
CA GLU A 164 5.99 -19.94 -18.52
C GLU A 164 4.92 -18.94 -18.04
N ILE A 165 5.34 -18.00 -17.18
CA ILE A 165 4.47 -16.96 -16.62
C ILE A 165 4.42 -15.77 -17.61
N PRO A 166 3.25 -15.42 -18.17
CA PRO A 166 3.14 -14.30 -19.09
C PRO A 166 3.62 -12.97 -18.48
N PRO A 167 4.22 -12.06 -19.29
CA PRO A 167 4.59 -10.74 -18.81
C PRO A 167 3.41 -10.00 -18.17
N TRP A 168 3.67 -9.22 -17.11
CA TRP A 168 2.62 -8.51 -16.36
C TRP A 168 1.75 -7.56 -17.22
N TYR A 169 2.26 -7.14 -18.38
CA TYR A 169 1.60 -6.29 -19.36
C TYR A 169 0.94 -7.07 -20.52
N SER A 170 0.95 -8.40 -20.51
CA SER A 170 0.27 -9.21 -21.54
C SER A 170 -1.21 -8.83 -21.60
N PRO A 171 -1.82 -8.76 -22.81
CA PRO A 171 -3.25 -8.52 -22.97
C PRO A 171 -4.09 -9.77 -22.65
N ASP A 172 -3.48 -10.95 -22.59
CA ASP A 172 -4.17 -12.25 -22.50
C ASP A 172 -4.95 -12.37 -21.19
N LYS A 173 -6.13 -12.99 -21.23
CA LYS A 173 -6.92 -13.28 -20.04
C LYS A 173 -6.69 -14.74 -19.61
N PRO A 174 -6.70 -15.06 -18.31
CA PRO A 174 -6.72 -16.45 -17.87
C PRO A 174 -7.93 -17.18 -18.44
N LYS A 175 -7.79 -18.49 -18.68
CA LYS A 175 -8.94 -19.34 -19.01
C LYS A 175 -9.88 -19.40 -17.79
N PRO A 176 -11.21 -19.49 -17.97
CA PRO A 176 -12.13 -19.58 -16.84
C PRO A 176 -11.88 -20.78 -15.92
N VAL A 177 -11.39 -21.90 -16.47
CA VAL A 177 -11.08 -23.13 -15.73
C VAL A 177 -9.74 -23.71 -16.20
N TYR A 178 -8.95 -24.16 -15.23
CA TYR A 178 -7.79 -25.04 -15.38
C TYR A 178 -8.02 -26.23 -14.45
N GLU A 179 -7.91 -27.45 -14.96
CA GLU A 179 -8.33 -28.66 -14.24
C GLU A 179 -7.34 -29.80 -14.48
N SER A 180 -6.92 -30.44 -13.40
CA SER A 180 -6.20 -31.71 -13.35
C SER A 180 -6.95 -32.65 -12.40
N GLU A 181 -6.49 -33.89 -12.27
CA GLU A 181 -7.07 -34.85 -11.31
C GLU A 181 -7.06 -34.31 -9.87
N ASN A 182 -6.03 -33.56 -9.50
CA ASN A 182 -5.76 -33.15 -8.13
C ASN A 182 -5.98 -31.65 -7.86
N VAL A 183 -6.06 -30.80 -8.87
CA VAL A 183 -6.16 -29.34 -8.69
C VAL A 183 -7.17 -28.76 -9.68
N LYS A 184 -7.97 -27.79 -9.23
CA LYS A 184 -8.91 -27.03 -10.07
C LYS A 184 -8.77 -25.54 -9.77
N ALA A 185 -8.29 -24.77 -10.74
CA ALA A 185 -8.18 -23.32 -10.65
C ALA A 185 -9.24 -22.64 -11.54
N TYR A 186 -9.87 -21.61 -11.00
CA TYR A 186 -11.00 -20.92 -11.59
C TYR A 186 -10.72 -19.41 -11.62
N TRP A 187 -11.00 -18.78 -12.75
CA TRP A 187 -10.93 -17.33 -12.93
C TRP A 187 -12.32 -16.79 -13.29
N ASP A 188 -12.87 -15.90 -12.45
CA ASP A 188 -14.20 -15.31 -12.62
C ASP A 188 -15.31 -16.34 -12.94
N VAL A 189 -15.37 -17.43 -12.14
CA VAL A 189 -16.39 -18.47 -12.25
C VAL A 189 -17.30 -18.43 -11.02
N PRO A 190 -18.64 -18.38 -11.20
CA PRO A 190 -19.57 -18.37 -10.08
C PRO A 190 -19.62 -19.75 -9.42
N ILE A 191 -19.86 -19.74 -8.11
CA ILE A 191 -19.97 -20.94 -7.28
C ILE A 191 -21.46 -21.16 -7.04
N TYR A 192 -22.00 -22.29 -7.47
CA TYR A 192 -23.38 -22.64 -7.13
C TYR A 192 -23.42 -23.09 -5.67
N ALA A 193 -24.44 -22.64 -4.96
CA ALA A 193 -24.63 -22.92 -3.55
C ALA A 193 -25.78 -23.92 -3.39
N ASP A 194 -25.52 -25.00 -2.66
CA ASP A 194 -26.44 -26.11 -2.45
C ASP A 194 -27.11 -26.01 -1.07
N GLN A 195 -26.45 -25.38 -0.07
CA GLN A 195 -26.93 -25.34 1.31
C GLN A 195 -27.64 -24.02 1.70
N GLN A 196 -27.31 -22.87 1.11
CA GLN A 196 -27.94 -21.58 1.44
C GLN A 196 -27.97 -20.56 0.29
N GLU A 197 -28.78 -19.49 0.43
CA GLU A 197 -28.77 -18.35 -0.50
C GLU A 197 -27.45 -17.56 -0.40
N VAL A 198 -26.54 -17.76 -1.37
CA VAL A 198 -25.31 -16.98 -1.47
C VAL A 198 -25.46 -15.87 -2.52
N ARG A 199 -25.85 -14.67 -2.07
CA ARG A 199 -26.01 -13.47 -2.94
C ARG A 199 -24.74 -13.02 -3.65
N CYS A 200 -23.57 -13.32 -3.09
CA CYS A 200 -22.26 -12.96 -3.62
C CYS A 200 -21.45 -14.24 -3.83
N ASN A 201 -21.75 -14.96 -4.90
CA ASN A 201 -21.24 -16.30 -5.16
C ASN A 201 -20.08 -16.37 -6.19
N ARG A 202 -19.70 -15.23 -6.76
CA ARG A 202 -18.63 -15.08 -7.74
C ARG A 202 -17.46 -14.40 -7.05
N VAL A 203 -16.31 -15.07 -7.02
CA VAL A 203 -15.03 -14.51 -6.56
C VAL A 203 -14.09 -14.32 -7.74
N ASP A 204 -13.20 -13.33 -7.65
CA ASP A 204 -12.30 -12.98 -8.75
C ASP A 204 -11.43 -14.19 -9.19
N ALA A 205 -10.92 -14.98 -8.24
CA ALA A 205 -10.33 -16.29 -8.52
C ALA A 205 -10.48 -17.30 -7.37
N ARG A 206 -10.42 -18.61 -7.68
CA ARG A 206 -10.45 -19.72 -6.71
C ARG A 206 -9.50 -20.84 -7.14
N ILE A 207 -8.80 -21.45 -6.19
CA ILE A 207 -8.02 -22.68 -6.41
C ILE A 207 -8.48 -23.73 -5.39
N VAL A 208 -8.83 -24.92 -5.88
CA VAL A 208 -9.13 -26.12 -5.07
C VAL A 208 -7.98 -27.10 -5.29
N ASN A 209 -7.22 -27.42 -4.25
CA ASN A 209 -6.14 -28.41 -4.28
C ASN A 209 -6.55 -29.60 -3.40
N HIS A 210 -6.80 -30.74 -4.03
CA HIS A 210 -7.26 -31.97 -3.39
C HIS A 210 -6.13 -32.73 -2.67
N MET A 211 -4.86 -32.56 -3.07
CA MET A 211 -3.72 -33.20 -2.40
C MET A 211 -3.50 -32.64 -0.99
N CYS A 212 -3.43 -31.32 -0.86
CA CYS A 212 -3.27 -30.66 0.44
C CYS A 212 -4.61 -30.34 1.14
N LYS A 213 -5.74 -30.76 0.56
CA LYS A 213 -7.11 -30.47 1.03
C LYS A 213 -7.33 -28.99 1.35
N ARG A 214 -7.07 -28.11 0.38
CA ARG A 214 -7.15 -26.66 0.56
C ARG A 214 -7.98 -26.00 -0.53
N VAL A 215 -8.84 -25.05 -0.13
CA VAL A 215 -9.59 -24.15 -1.02
C VAL A 215 -9.14 -22.72 -0.73
N VAL A 216 -8.50 -22.11 -1.73
CA VAL A 216 -8.09 -20.71 -1.72
C VAL A 216 -9.08 -19.89 -2.55
N THR A 217 -9.54 -18.77 -2.02
CA THR A 217 -10.31 -17.75 -2.77
C THR A 217 -9.56 -16.42 -2.73
N LEU A 218 -9.50 -15.73 -3.86
CA LEU A 218 -8.76 -14.48 -4.06
C LEU A 218 -9.72 -13.37 -4.48
N GLU A 219 -9.55 -12.20 -3.90
CA GLU A 219 -10.44 -11.06 -4.08
C GLU A 219 -9.64 -9.75 -4.14
N MET A 220 -9.53 -9.13 -5.31
CA MET A 220 -8.70 -7.95 -5.58
C MET A 220 -9.45 -6.62 -5.41
N SER A 221 -8.80 -5.58 -4.91
CA SER A 221 -9.32 -4.21 -4.99
C SER A 221 -8.26 -3.12 -4.95
N CYS A 222 -8.52 -2.05 -5.69
CA CYS A 222 -7.74 -0.82 -5.70
C CYS A 222 -8.49 0.38 -5.09
N PRO A 223 -8.72 0.40 -3.76
CA PRO A 223 -9.36 1.53 -3.09
C PRO A 223 -8.42 2.74 -3.03
N TRP A 224 -8.92 3.90 -2.58
CA TRP A 224 -8.04 4.95 -2.06
C TRP A 224 -7.31 4.48 -0.79
N VAL A 225 -6.12 5.02 -0.50
CA VAL A 225 -5.27 4.56 0.61
C VAL A 225 -6.00 4.56 1.97
N ASN A 226 -6.76 5.61 2.28
CA ASN A 226 -7.57 5.74 3.51
C ASN A 226 -8.72 4.71 3.62
N ASN A 227 -9.10 4.07 2.51
CA ASN A 227 -10.23 3.14 2.44
C ASN A 227 -9.79 1.66 2.43
N ARG A 228 -8.48 1.35 2.59
CA ARG A 228 -7.96 -0.02 2.52
C ARG A 228 -8.57 -0.93 3.58
N THR A 229 -8.49 -0.57 4.86
CA THR A 229 -9.05 -1.36 5.98
C THR A 229 -10.55 -1.58 5.82
N ARG A 230 -11.31 -0.52 5.55
CA ARG A 230 -12.76 -0.65 5.30
C ARG A 230 -13.06 -1.56 4.10
N LYS A 231 -12.24 -1.52 3.04
CA LYS A 231 -12.42 -2.41 1.86
C LYS A 231 -12.17 -3.88 2.20
N ASP A 232 -11.20 -4.16 3.07
CA ASP A 232 -10.92 -5.50 3.58
C ASP A 232 -12.07 -6.04 4.43
N GLU A 233 -12.58 -5.25 5.38
CA GLU A 233 -13.76 -5.56 6.19
C GLU A 233 -15.02 -5.79 5.31
N GLU A 234 -15.29 -4.87 4.38
CA GLU A 234 -16.39 -4.96 3.42
C GLU A 234 -16.35 -6.31 2.64
N LYS A 235 -15.18 -6.72 2.15
CA LYS A 235 -15.03 -8.00 1.43
C LYS A 235 -15.09 -9.22 2.34
N THR A 236 -14.52 -9.13 3.53
CA THR A 236 -14.58 -10.20 4.54
C THR A 236 -16.02 -10.49 4.96
N LEU A 237 -16.86 -9.46 5.11
CA LEU A 237 -18.29 -9.62 5.38
C LEU A 237 -19.06 -10.11 4.15
N LYS A 238 -18.86 -9.47 2.97
CA LYS A 238 -19.56 -9.80 1.70
C LYS A 238 -19.52 -11.30 1.37
N TYR A 239 -18.36 -11.94 1.54
CA TYR A 239 -18.15 -13.35 1.19
C TYR A 239 -18.24 -14.30 2.38
N GLY A 240 -18.66 -13.83 3.56
CA GLY A 240 -18.89 -14.69 4.74
C GLY A 240 -19.78 -15.91 4.44
N PRO A 241 -20.95 -15.75 3.81
CA PRO A 241 -21.80 -16.87 3.41
C PRO A 241 -21.12 -17.83 2.43
N LEU A 242 -20.36 -17.32 1.45
CA LEU A 242 -19.65 -18.14 0.47
C LEU A 242 -18.51 -18.96 1.09
N ARG A 243 -17.78 -18.39 2.07
CA ARG A 243 -16.76 -19.14 2.83
C ARG A 243 -17.37 -20.26 3.68
N TRP A 244 -18.57 -20.06 4.22
CA TRP A 244 -19.29 -21.11 4.95
C TRP A 244 -19.76 -22.21 4.00
N GLU A 245 -20.34 -21.83 2.86
CA GLU A 245 -20.79 -22.73 1.79
C GLU A 245 -19.67 -23.65 1.30
N LEU A 246 -18.51 -23.08 0.99
CA LEU A 246 -17.32 -23.84 0.58
C LEU A 246 -16.83 -24.83 1.65
N ARG A 247 -17.09 -24.59 2.95
CA ARG A 247 -16.75 -25.55 4.02
C ARG A 247 -17.75 -26.71 4.10
N GLN A 248 -18.98 -26.53 3.63
CA GLN A 248 -19.95 -27.62 3.49
C GLN A 248 -19.67 -28.46 2.24
N GLN A 249 -19.33 -27.81 1.12
CA GLN A 249 -18.99 -28.48 -0.15
C GLN A 249 -17.67 -29.26 -0.08
N PHE A 250 -16.71 -28.83 0.76
CA PHE A 250 -15.42 -29.49 0.94
C PHE A 250 -15.16 -29.89 2.41
N PRO A 251 -15.84 -30.91 2.96
CA PRO A 251 -15.64 -31.34 4.34
C PRO A 251 -14.20 -31.78 4.62
N GLY A 252 -13.61 -31.25 5.68
CA GLY A 252 -12.22 -31.54 6.06
C GLY A 252 -11.15 -30.86 5.21
N TYR A 253 -11.51 -29.85 4.40
CA TYR A 253 -10.57 -28.98 3.71
C TYR A 253 -10.35 -27.67 4.47
N GLU A 254 -9.15 -27.10 4.41
CA GLU A 254 -8.91 -25.73 4.82
C GLU A 254 -9.49 -24.76 3.78
N VAL A 255 -10.45 -23.93 4.17
CA VAL A 255 -11.04 -22.90 3.29
C VAL A 255 -10.61 -21.50 3.75
N LYS A 256 -9.80 -20.85 2.91
CA LYS A 256 -9.18 -19.54 3.18
C LYS A 256 -9.45 -18.54 2.06
N GLN A 257 -9.67 -17.28 2.45
CA GLN A 257 -9.87 -16.14 1.54
C GLN A 257 -8.73 -15.15 1.75
N TYR A 258 -8.20 -14.62 0.65
CA TYR A 258 -7.21 -13.55 0.65
C TYR A 258 -7.78 -12.33 -0.07
N ASN A 259 -7.97 -11.24 0.68
CA ASN A 259 -8.34 -9.95 0.11
C ASN A 259 -7.04 -9.26 -0.33
N ILE A 260 -6.81 -9.18 -1.63
CA ILE A 260 -5.62 -8.57 -2.20
C ILE A 260 -5.89 -7.07 -2.37
N ILE A 261 -5.49 -6.29 -1.37
CA ILE A 261 -5.74 -4.85 -1.30
C ILE A 261 -4.47 -4.04 -1.61
N MET A 262 -4.43 -3.44 -2.80
CA MET A 262 -3.37 -2.52 -3.23
C MET A 262 -4.01 -1.23 -3.72
N ASP A 263 -3.79 -0.10 -3.04
CA ASP A 263 -4.44 1.17 -3.33
C ASP A 263 -4.21 1.68 -4.77
N ALA A 264 -5.05 2.61 -5.21
CA ALA A 264 -5.05 3.13 -6.57
C ALA A 264 -3.73 3.83 -7.01
N LEU A 265 -2.81 4.14 -6.09
CA LEU A 265 -1.44 4.62 -6.42
C LEU A 265 -0.38 3.58 -6.05
N GLY A 266 -0.73 2.29 -6.01
CA GLY A 266 0.21 1.18 -5.92
C GLY A 266 0.77 0.92 -4.53
N GLY A 267 0.16 1.41 -3.45
CA GLY A 267 0.56 1.11 -2.07
C GLY A 267 -0.23 -0.05 -1.45
N TRP A 268 0.38 -0.83 -0.55
CA TRP A 268 -0.26 -1.96 0.14
C TRP A 268 0.17 -2.04 1.60
N SER A 269 -0.44 -2.94 2.39
CA SER A 269 -0.14 -3.08 3.82
C SER A 269 0.87 -4.19 4.09
N ARG A 270 1.50 -4.15 5.26
CA ARG A 270 2.47 -5.19 5.70
C ARG A 270 1.82 -6.57 5.82
N GLU A 271 0.50 -6.62 6.06
CA GLU A 271 -0.28 -7.85 6.06
C GLU A 271 -0.36 -8.46 4.65
N LEU A 272 -0.42 -7.64 3.59
CA LEU A 272 -0.29 -8.15 2.22
C LEU A 272 1.10 -8.73 1.96
N ASP A 273 2.18 -8.15 2.51
CA ASP A 273 3.51 -8.77 2.43
C ASP A 273 3.58 -10.14 3.14
N VAL A 274 2.76 -10.38 4.17
CA VAL A 274 2.61 -11.70 4.80
C VAL A 274 1.79 -12.64 3.91
N MET A 275 0.61 -12.20 3.44
CA MET A 275 -0.27 -13.00 2.56
C MET A 275 0.43 -13.44 1.26
N MET A 276 1.19 -12.54 0.63
CA MET A 276 1.91 -12.85 -0.61
C MET A 276 3.07 -13.84 -0.37
N ARG A 277 3.72 -13.80 0.79
CA ARG A 277 4.72 -14.81 1.17
C ARG A 277 4.10 -16.18 1.44
N GLU A 278 2.87 -16.22 1.93
CA GLU A 278 2.11 -17.47 2.11
C GLU A 278 1.67 -18.07 0.77
N LEU A 279 1.26 -17.21 -0.18
CA LEU A 279 0.76 -17.64 -1.50
C LEU A 279 1.85 -18.05 -2.49
N VAL A 280 2.95 -17.29 -2.60
CA VAL A 280 4.00 -17.48 -3.63
C VAL A 280 5.43 -17.48 -3.06
N GLY A 281 5.58 -17.67 -1.75
CA GLY A 281 6.87 -17.86 -1.08
C GLY A 281 7.86 -16.71 -1.35
N GLY A 282 9.09 -17.06 -1.71
CA GLY A 282 10.18 -16.10 -1.98
C GLY A 282 9.95 -15.19 -3.20
N ARG A 283 9.00 -15.51 -4.09
CA ARG A 283 8.67 -14.67 -5.26
C ARG A 283 7.79 -13.46 -4.90
N SER A 284 7.20 -13.43 -3.70
CA SER A 284 6.22 -12.43 -3.24
C SER A 284 6.59 -10.98 -3.61
N THR A 285 7.85 -10.60 -3.39
CA THR A 285 8.40 -9.27 -3.70
C THR A 285 8.33 -8.93 -5.20
N ASP A 286 8.64 -9.88 -6.08
CA ASP A 286 8.60 -9.65 -7.53
C ASP A 286 7.17 -9.63 -8.06
N VAL A 287 6.30 -10.52 -7.55
CA VAL A 287 4.87 -10.51 -7.84
C VAL A 287 4.24 -9.17 -7.44
N LEU A 288 4.51 -8.67 -6.23
CA LEU A 288 4.04 -7.34 -5.79
C LEU A 288 4.52 -6.20 -6.69
N ARG A 289 5.78 -6.23 -7.17
CA ARG A 289 6.29 -5.23 -8.14
C ARG A 289 5.56 -5.30 -9.48
N LYS A 290 5.31 -6.49 -10.01
CA LYS A 290 4.55 -6.72 -11.24
C LYS A 290 3.10 -6.24 -11.08
N MET A 291 2.44 -6.56 -9.95
CA MET A 291 1.10 -6.10 -9.60
C MET A 291 1.02 -4.57 -9.48
N GLN A 292 1.98 -3.94 -8.79
CA GLN A 292 2.07 -2.48 -8.67
C GLN A 292 2.13 -1.81 -10.05
N ARG A 293 2.94 -2.33 -10.98
CA ARG A 293 3.02 -1.81 -12.35
C ARG A 293 1.68 -1.94 -13.10
N ALA A 294 0.95 -3.04 -12.91
CA ALA A 294 -0.38 -3.22 -13.49
C ALA A 294 -1.41 -2.23 -12.90
N VAL A 295 -1.48 -2.09 -11.56
CA VAL A 295 -2.35 -1.11 -10.89
C VAL A 295 -2.06 0.31 -11.37
N LEU A 296 -0.81 0.76 -11.31
CA LEU A 296 -0.41 2.10 -11.74
C LEU A 296 -0.73 2.37 -13.22
N SER A 297 -0.58 1.37 -14.08
CA SER A 297 -0.94 1.47 -15.50
C SER A 297 -2.45 1.63 -15.70
N GLY A 298 -3.27 0.88 -14.93
CA GLY A 298 -4.72 1.03 -14.89
C GLY A 298 -5.17 2.40 -14.40
N THR A 299 -4.55 2.90 -13.32
CA THR A 299 -4.80 4.23 -12.75
C THR A 299 -4.47 5.36 -13.75
N LEU A 300 -3.36 5.25 -14.46
CA LEU A 300 -3.02 6.19 -15.53
C LEU A 300 -4.01 6.12 -16.69
N ASN A 301 -4.53 4.93 -17.03
CA ASN A 301 -5.57 4.79 -18.03
C ASN A 301 -6.87 5.49 -17.60
N ILE A 302 -7.29 5.31 -16.34
CA ILE A 302 -8.43 6.04 -15.73
C ILE A 302 -8.24 7.56 -15.85
N ALA A 303 -7.06 8.06 -15.46
CA ALA A 303 -6.73 9.49 -15.52
C ALA A 303 -6.77 10.06 -16.95
N ARG A 304 -6.27 9.30 -17.93
CA ARG A 304 -6.30 9.69 -19.36
C ARG A 304 -7.74 9.72 -19.88
N THR A 305 -8.52 8.68 -19.65
CA THR A 305 -9.93 8.59 -20.06
C THR A 305 -10.75 9.73 -19.44
N PHE A 306 -10.58 10.01 -18.15
CA PHE A 306 -11.22 11.13 -17.47
C PHE A 306 -10.93 12.49 -18.15
N LYS A 307 -9.67 12.76 -18.49
CA LYS A 307 -9.28 14.00 -19.20
C LYS A 307 -9.92 14.11 -20.59
N VAL A 308 -10.01 13.02 -21.33
CA VAL A 308 -10.64 12.98 -22.66
C VAL A 308 -12.15 13.22 -22.54
N SER A 309 -12.83 12.50 -21.66
CA SER A 309 -14.26 12.69 -21.37
C SER A 309 -14.58 14.13 -20.92
N GLY A 310 -13.65 14.79 -20.24
CA GLY A 310 -13.78 16.19 -19.84
C GLY A 310 -13.71 17.21 -20.99
N ARG A 311 -13.06 16.89 -22.12
CA ARG A 311 -12.86 17.83 -23.25
C ARG A 311 -14.05 17.94 -24.20
N ILE A 312 -14.95 16.95 -24.22
CA ILE A 312 -16.06 16.88 -25.19
C ILE A 312 -17.18 17.91 -24.88
N ARG A 313 -17.09 18.69 -23.78
CA ARG A 313 -18.12 19.68 -23.38
C ARG A 313 -17.61 21.11 -23.14
N THR A 314 -16.34 21.41 -23.38
CA THR A 314 -15.81 22.77 -23.20
C THR A 314 -15.02 23.19 -24.44
N GLN A 315 -15.51 24.20 -25.15
CA GLN A 315 -14.74 24.88 -26.18
C GLN A 315 -13.44 25.45 -25.59
N SER A 316 -12.43 25.47 -26.46
CA SER A 316 -11.11 26.07 -26.29
C SER A 316 -10.99 27.20 -25.26
N THR A 317 -10.27 26.93 -24.17
CA THR A 317 -9.45 27.93 -23.49
C THR A 317 -7.98 27.58 -23.66
N SER A 318 -7.20 28.53 -24.17
CA SER A 318 -5.78 28.37 -24.44
C SER A 318 -4.99 28.16 -23.15
N PHE A 319 -4.33 27.01 -23.02
CA PHE A 319 -3.43 26.72 -21.92
C PHE A 319 -2.11 27.49 -22.10
N GLN A 320 -1.98 28.64 -21.44
CA GLN A 320 -0.66 29.26 -21.27
C GLN A 320 0.21 28.33 -20.44
N ARG A 321 1.40 28.02 -20.98
CA ARG A 321 2.42 27.25 -20.28
C ARG A 321 3.27 28.21 -19.46
N ASP A 322 3.07 28.24 -18.15
CA ASP A 322 3.95 28.98 -17.25
C ASP A 322 5.36 28.36 -17.24
N GLU A 323 6.38 29.20 -17.38
CA GLU A 323 7.78 28.81 -17.45
C GLU A 323 8.38 28.50 -16.06
N HIS A 324 7.83 27.50 -15.38
CA HIS A 324 8.39 26.92 -14.15
C HIS A 324 8.76 25.43 -14.31
N TRP A 325 9.11 25.03 -15.54
CA TRP A 325 9.49 23.66 -15.89
C TRP A 325 10.97 23.31 -15.67
N ILE A 326 11.79 24.24 -15.14
CA ILE A 326 13.21 24.01 -14.85
C ILE A 326 13.43 23.78 -13.34
N ASN A 327 12.83 22.73 -12.77
CA ASN A 327 13.42 22.00 -11.62
C ASN A 327 12.78 20.66 -11.24
N VAL A 328 11.87 20.09 -12.05
CA VAL A 328 11.16 18.83 -11.73
C VAL A 328 12.12 17.67 -11.40
N ASN A 329 13.30 17.62 -12.05
CA ASN A 329 14.34 16.62 -11.77
C ASN A 329 15.17 16.87 -10.49
N SER A 330 15.28 18.11 -9.99
CA SER A 330 15.99 18.37 -8.72
C SER A 330 15.03 18.14 -7.54
N PHE A 331 13.83 18.71 -7.63
CA PHE A 331 12.82 18.60 -6.60
C PHE A 331 12.41 17.15 -6.34
N TYR A 332 12.16 16.34 -7.38
CA TYR A 332 11.89 14.91 -7.17
C TYR A 332 13.14 14.11 -6.78
N SER A 333 14.35 14.47 -7.22
CA SER A 333 15.56 13.76 -6.75
C SER A 333 15.85 14.01 -5.26
N GLU A 334 15.36 15.11 -4.68
CA GLU A 334 15.48 15.44 -3.26
C GLU A 334 14.25 14.98 -2.46
N CYS A 335 13.03 15.08 -3.00
CA CYS A 335 11.81 14.58 -2.35
C CYS A 335 11.69 13.06 -2.38
N VAL A 336 12.27 12.37 -3.38
CA VAL A 336 12.32 10.90 -3.40
C VAL A 336 13.49 10.38 -2.56
N ALA A 337 14.67 11.02 -2.58
CA ALA A 337 15.74 10.67 -1.65
C ALA A 337 15.37 10.96 -0.19
N GLY A 338 14.66 12.08 0.06
CA GLY A 338 14.13 12.44 1.37
C GLY A 338 12.90 11.61 1.77
N GLY A 339 12.04 11.26 0.83
CA GLY A 339 10.90 10.35 1.02
C GLY A 339 11.34 8.92 1.34
N GLN A 340 12.38 8.42 0.67
CA GLN A 340 13.03 7.16 1.02
C GLN A 340 13.66 7.21 2.42
N ALA A 341 14.25 8.34 2.83
CA ALA A 341 14.79 8.50 4.18
C ALA A 341 13.67 8.57 5.25
N LEU A 342 12.61 9.36 5.01
CA LEU A 342 11.41 9.48 5.85
C LEU A 342 10.81 8.12 6.23
N ILE A 343 10.74 7.25 5.23
CA ILE A 343 10.12 5.93 5.31
C ILE A 343 11.08 4.91 5.93
N SER A 344 12.35 4.90 5.52
CA SER A 344 13.33 3.91 5.97
C SER A 344 13.85 4.15 7.39
N ASP A 345 13.99 5.40 7.83
CA ASP A 345 14.49 5.70 9.19
C ASP A 345 13.39 5.58 10.27
N LYS A 346 12.10 5.82 9.96
CA LYS A 346 10.99 5.53 10.89
C LYS A 346 10.65 4.04 11.02
N ALA A 347 10.98 3.22 10.02
CA ALA A 347 10.66 1.79 10.01
C ALA A 347 11.69 0.88 10.71
N ARG A 348 12.79 1.42 11.24
CA ARG A 348 13.89 0.64 11.80
C ARG A 348 13.70 0.37 13.30
N PRO A 349 13.49 -0.88 13.75
CA PRO A 349 13.38 -1.17 15.18
C PRO A 349 14.68 -0.83 15.90
N ALA A 350 14.58 -0.16 17.04
CA ALA A 350 15.74 0.16 17.87
C ALA A 350 16.47 -1.12 18.28
N LYS A 351 17.73 -1.27 17.86
CA LYS A 351 18.58 -2.37 18.34
C LYS A 351 18.80 -2.18 19.84
N PRO A 352 18.64 -3.22 20.68
CA PRO A 352 19.01 -3.11 22.09
C PRO A 352 20.52 -2.83 22.18
N ALA A 353 20.88 -1.82 22.96
CA ALA A 353 22.27 -1.43 23.15
C ALA A 353 23.08 -2.59 23.75
N ARG A 354 24.00 -3.15 22.97
CA ARG A 354 25.01 -4.08 23.51
C ARG A 354 26.01 -3.27 24.32
N GLY A 355 26.00 -3.45 25.64
CA GLY A 355 26.92 -2.79 26.54
C GLY A 355 28.38 -3.10 26.18
N LEU A 356 29.20 -2.07 26.06
CA LEU A 356 30.65 -2.19 25.92
C LEU A 356 31.24 -2.68 27.25
N ARG A 357 31.92 -3.83 27.22
CA ARG A 357 32.93 -4.17 28.23
C ARG A 357 34.25 -3.54 27.77
N GLY A 358 34.95 -2.83 28.64
CA GLY A 358 36.17 -2.12 28.24
C GLY A 358 36.89 -1.39 29.38
N VAL A 359 37.23 -2.12 30.44
CA VAL A 359 38.45 -1.97 31.27
C VAL A 359 38.96 -0.55 31.55
N TYR A 360 38.94 -0.15 32.82
CA TYR A 360 40.09 0.53 33.45
C TYR A 360 40.23 0.08 34.91
N GLU A 361 41.41 -0.42 35.25
CA GLU A 361 41.83 -0.68 36.64
C GLU A 361 42.46 0.58 37.24
N GLY A 362 42.40 0.74 38.57
CA GLY A 362 43.13 1.81 39.26
C GLY A 362 42.55 2.21 40.62
N SER A 363 43.05 1.57 41.69
CA SER A 363 43.47 2.16 42.99
C SER A 363 43.00 3.59 43.35
N THR A 364 42.52 3.92 44.57
CA THR A 364 42.66 3.24 45.88
C THR A 364 41.77 3.86 46.97
N GLY A 365 41.38 3.06 47.97
CA GLY A 365 41.15 3.51 49.37
C GLY A 365 39.71 3.88 49.78
N GLY A 366 39.24 3.39 50.95
CA GLY A 366 38.15 4.13 51.63
C GLY A 366 37.20 3.49 52.65
N LEU A 367 37.22 2.19 52.93
CA LEU A 367 36.66 1.56 54.17
C LEU A 367 35.14 1.63 54.53
N ARG A 368 34.64 0.45 54.98
CA ARG A 368 33.52 0.17 55.92
C ARG A 368 32.04 0.32 55.44
N GLY A 369 31.33 -0.83 55.45
CA GLY A 369 30.19 -0.94 56.37
C GLY A 369 28.90 -1.62 55.89
N VAL A 370 28.76 -2.93 56.16
CA VAL A 370 27.52 -3.61 56.63
C VAL A 370 26.23 -3.56 55.75
N VAL A 371 25.93 -4.70 55.12
CA VAL A 371 24.58 -5.23 54.79
C VAL A 371 24.06 -5.92 56.10
N PRO A 372 22.75 -6.04 56.46
CA PRO A 372 21.63 -6.40 55.56
C PRO A 372 20.19 -5.95 55.93
N ASN A 373 19.22 -6.17 55.02
CA ASN A 373 18.17 -7.21 55.15
C ASN A 373 16.96 -7.04 54.21
N HIS A 374 16.55 -8.17 53.62
CA HIS A 374 15.19 -8.41 53.13
C HIS A 374 14.33 -8.93 54.30
N PRO A 375 12.99 -8.94 54.22
CA PRO A 375 12.37 -10.21 53.81
C PRO A 375 11.10 -10.06 52.95
N ARG A 376 10.62 -11.21 52.46
CA ARG A 376 9.31 -11.44 51.83
C ARG A 376 8.42 -12.23 52.81
N HIS A 377 7.08 -12.12 52.72
CA HIS A 377 6.15 -13.24 52.42
C HIS A 377 4.68 -13.04 52.88
N LEU A 378 3.76 -13.43 51.97
CA LEU A 378 2.47 -14.15 52.17
C LEU A 378 1.28 -13.59 53.00
N ALA A 379 0.24 -13.19 52.26
CA ALA A 379 -1.16 -13.71 52.25
C ALA A 379 -2.00 -13.89 53.55
N HIS A 380 -3.20 -13.27 53.60
CA HIS A 380 -4.50 -13.99 53.59
C HIS A 380 -5.78 -13.10 53.44
N LEU A 381 -6.79 -13.68 52.74
CA LEU A 381 -8.27 -13.55 52.79
C LEU A 381 -8.97 -12.52 53.74
N HIS A 382 -10.04 -11.85 53.24
CA HIS A 382 -11.44 -12.19 53.61
C HIS A 382 -12.54 -11.64 52.67
N ARG A 383 -13.79 -12.16 52.81
CA ARG A 383 -14.99 -11.92 51.97
C ARG A 383 -16.00 -10.90 52.54
N THR A 384 -16.73 -10.25 51.62
CA THR A 384 -18.20 -9.97 51.60
C THR A 384 -18.65 -9.83 50.12
N GLY A 385 -19.93 -9.87 49.71
CA GLY A 385 -21.15 -10.35 50.38
C GLY A 385 -22.48 -9.76 49.83
N LEU A 386 -23.28 -10.56 49.09
CA LEU A 386 -24.67 -10.27 48.59
C LEU A 386 -24.79 -9.10 47.57
N ALA A 387 -25.89 -8.84 46.83
CA ALA A 387 -26.97 -9.61 46.16
C ALA A 387 -27.90 -8.60 45.41
N ALA A 388 -28.83 -8.93 44.50
CA ALA A 388 -28.96 -9.94 43.43
C ALA A 388 -30.26 -9.64 42.61
N GLY A 389 -30.36 -9.95 41.30
CA GLY A 389 -31.63 -9.82 40.55
C GLY A 389 -31.56 -9.72 39.01
N ILE A 390 -32.11 -10.72 38.33
CA ILE A 390 -32.48 -10.72 36.89
C ILE A 390 -33.98 -11.03 36.82
N PRO A 391 -34.73 -10.46 35.87
CA PRO A 391 -35.66 -11.27 35.09
C PRO A 391 -35.45 -11.14 33.58
N ALA A 392 -35.89 -12.16 32.84
CA ALA A 392 -35.67 -12.33 31.40
C ALA A 392 -36.97 -12.09 30.58
N PRO A 393 -37.18 -12.58 29.34
CA PRO A 393 -37.79 -11.78 28.28
C PRO A 393 -39.27 -12.09 27.99
N MET A 394 -39.90 -11.30 27.11
CA MET A 394 -41.21 -11.64 26.52
C MET A 394 -41.25 -11.41 25.00
N LYS A 395 -42.16 -12.12 24.32
CA LYS A 395 -42.21 -12.31 22.86
C LYS A 395 -43.27 -11.46 22.17
N THR A 396 -43.15 -11.38 20.83
CA THR A 396 -44.22 -11.24 19.81
C THR A 396 -45.13 -10.02 19.84
N LEU A 397 -45.00 -9.19 18.80
CA LEU A 397 -45.98 -9.15 17.69
C LEU A 397 -45.23 -9.00 16.36
#